data_AF-A0A0X8JJB8-F1
#
_entry.id   AF-A0A0X8JJB8-F1
#
_cell.length_a   1.000
_cell.length_b   1.000
_cell.length_c   1.000
_cell.angle_alpha   90.00
_cell.angle_beta   90.00
_cell.angle_gamma   90.00
#
_symmetry.space_group_name_H-M   'P 1'
#
loop_
_entity.id
_entity.type
_entity.pdbx_description
1 polymer ?
#
loop_
_entity_poly.entity_id
_entity_poly.type
_entity_poly.pdbx_seq_one_letter_code
_entity_poly.pdbx_strand_id
1 'polypeptide(L)'
;MPAVSVAAKDTPFKEANDHFRNKVRLPVKTYRDLAGECHAKAFMIAGADNDALLADFQAAIQKYMDSGASTAKFSEDFDSIVAAHGWQYRGKPGWRSSVIINTNMRTSYMAGRWQKLWDEREARPYLLYQQVQRPSRRPEHSQWHGLILPIDDPFWTTHYPPNGWG
;
A
#
# COMPACT_ATOMS: atom_id res chain seq x y z
N MET A 1 37.69 -19.48 1.61
CA MET A 1 36.21 -19.49 1.70
C MET A 1 35.66 -19.09 0.34
N PRO A 2 34.91 -19.93 -0.39
CA PRO A 2 34.25 -19.46 -1.60
C PRO A 2 33.14 -18.49 -1.20
N ALA A 3 33.03 -17.37 -1.93
CA ALA A 3 31.97 -16.39 -1.72
C ALA A 3 30.62 -17.03 -2.06
N VAL A 4 29.76 -17.18 -1.05
CA VAL A 4 28.36 -17.54 -1.25
C VAL A 4 27.68 -16.29 -1.83
N SER A 5 27.38 -16.29 -3.13
CA SER A 5 26.46 -15.32 -3.69
C SER A 5 25.05 -15.70 -3.30
N VAL A 6 24.50 -15.02 -2.29
CA VAL A 6 23.05 -15.05 -2.06
C VAL A 6 22.43 -14.16 -3.12
N ALA A 7 22.03 -14.75 -4.24
CA ALA A 7 21.07 -14.10 -5.11
C ALA A 7 19.79 -13.93 -4.28
N ALA A 8 19.39 -12.69 -4.00
CA ALA A 8 18.06 -12.41 -3.50
C ALA A 8 17.09 -12.93 -4.56
N LYS A 9 16.52 -14.11 -4.34
CA LYS A 9 15.31 -14.51 -5.07
C LYS A 9 14.34 -13.37 -4.88
N ASP A 10 13.79 -12.83 -5.96
CA ASP A 10 12.67 -11.88 -6.01
C ASP A 10 11.45 -12.51 -5.33
N THR A 11 11.56 -12.70 -4.02
CA THR A 11 10.55 -13.36 -3.20
C THR A 11 9.58 -12.24 -2.88
N PRO A 12 8.31 -12.37 -3.31
CA PRO A 12 7.30 -11.38 -3.00
C PRO A 12 7.28 -11.11 -1.50
N PHE A 13 7.09 -9.85 -1.11
CA PHE A 13 7.06 -9.49 0.30
C PHE A 13 5.82 -10.11 0.95
N LYS A 14 5.97 -11.31 1.51
CA LYS A 14 4.87 -12.18 1.94
C LYS A 14 3.89 -11.46 2.84
N GLU A 15 4.38 -10.74 3.85
CA GLU A 15 3.55 -10.02 4.81
C GLU A 15 2.72 -8.93 4.12
N ALA A 16 3.27 -8.25 3.12
CA ALA A 16 2.54 -7.27 2.32
C ALA A 16 1.50 -7.92 1.40
N ASN A 17 1.86 -9.02 0.73
CA ASN A 17 0.95 -9.76 -0.14
C ASN A 17 -0.22 -10.35 0.65
N ASP A 18 0.06 -10.94 1.82
CA ASP A 18 -0.96 -11.50 2.70
C ASP A 18 -1.87 -10.40 3.28
N HIS A 19 -1.28 -9.26 3.68
CA HIS A 19 -2.07 -8.11 4.12
C HIS A 19 -3.04 -7.65 3.03
N PHE A 20 -2.57 -7.49 1.79
CA PHE A 20 -3.40 -7.06 0.68
C PHE A 20 -4.51 -8.08 0.35
N ARG A 21 -4.17 -9.37 0.32
CA ARG A 21 -5.10 -10.47 0.04
C ARG A 21 -6.26 -10.52 1.03
N ASN A 22 -5.98 -10.21 2.29
CA ASN A 22 -6.96 -10.26 3.38
C ASN A 22 -7.85 -9.01 3.47
N LYS A 23 -7.66 -8.02 2.58
CA LYS A 23 -8.51 -6.82 2.57
C LYS A 23 -9.92 -7.15 2.11
N VAL A 24 -10.90 -6.62 2.83
CA VAL A 24 -12.33 -6.74 2.51
C VAL A 24 -12.71 -5.70 1.47
N ARG A 25 -13.32 -6.13 0.37
CA ARG A 25 -13.80 -5.22 -0.66
C ARG A 25 -14.98 -4.42 -0.13
N LEU A 26 -14.87 -3.09 -0.20
CA LEU A 26 -15.91 -2.18 0.24
C LEU A 26 -16.17 -1.13 -0.85
N PRO A 27 -17.32 -1.20 -1.54
CA PRO A 27 -17.75 -0.16 -2.46
C PRO A 27 -17.93 1.18 -1.76
N VAL A 28 -17.39 2.24 -2.36
CA VAL A 28 -17.42 3.60 -1.82
C VAL A 28 -17.49 4.63 -2.94
N LYS A 29 -18.15 5.76 -2.69
CA LYS A 29 -18.17 6.89 -3.61
C LYS A 29 -16.89 7.71 -3.51
N THR A 30 -16.41 7.92 -2.29
CA THR A 30 -15.21 8.72 -2.02
C THR A 30 -14.29 8.04 -1.02
N TYR A 31 -13.02 8.46 -0.99
CA TYR A 31 -12.09 7.94 0.00
C TYR A 31 -12.46 8.30 1.45
N ARG A 32 -13.32 9.31 1.63
CA ARG A 32 -13.76 9.83 2.93
C ARG A 32 -14.93 9.02 3.51
N ASP A 33 -15.50 8.10 2.74
CA ASP A 33 -16.65 7.29 3.18
C ASP A 33 -16.25 6.29 4.26
N LEU A 34 -14.95 6.01 4.42
CA LEU A 34 -14.38 5.17 5.48
C LEU A 34 -13.44 5.97 6.37
N ALA A 35 -13.48 5.70 7.68
CA ALA A 35 -12.48 6.19 8.62
C ALA A 35 -11.07 5.71 8.23
N GLY A 36 -10.04 6.49 8.56
CA GLY A 36 -8.66 6.18 8.15
C GLY A 36 -8.19 4.80 8.62
N GLU A 37 -8.59 4.38 9.82
CA GLU A 37 -8.28 3.04 10.36
C GLU A 37 -8.87 1.90 9.51
N CYS A 38 -10.02 2.13 8.88
CA CYS A 38 -10.63 1.15 7.99
C CYS A 38 -9.82 0.95 6.70
N HIS A 39 -9.02 1.92 6.27
CA HIS A 39 -8.23 1.82 5.03
C HIS A 39 -7.15 0.74 5.12
N ALA A 40 -6.77 0.31 6.33
CA ALA A 40 -5.89 -0.84 6.54
C ALA A 40 -6.60 -2.19 6.28
N LYS A 41 -7.91 -2.26 6.50
CA LYS A 41 -8.70 -3.50 6.35
C LYS A 41 -9.50 -3.57 5.06
N ALA A 42 -9.81 -2.41 4.46
CA ALA A 42 -10.63 -2.30 3.28
C ALA A 42 -9.79 -2.28 1.99
N PHE A 43 -10.25 -3.00 0.97
CA PHE A 43 -9.91 -2.77 -0.41
C PHE A 43 -11.01 -1.92 -1.05
N MET A 44 -10.63 -0.73 -1.51
CA MET A 44 -11.58 0.25 -2.03
C MET A 44 -10.93 1.07 -3.13
N ILE A 45 -11.74 1.46 -4.10
CA ILE A 45 -11.37 2.38 -5.17
C ILE A 45 -12.47 3.44 -5.20
N ALA A 46 -12.11 4.71 -4.98
CA ALA A 46 -13.11 5.79 -4.90
C ALA A 46 -13.96 5.87 -6.18
N GLY A 47 -15.27 5.65 -6.08
CA GLY A 47 -16.20 5.66 -7.21
C GLY A 47 -16.39 4.29 -7.88
N ALA A 48 -15.70 3.24 -7.43
CA ALA A 48 -16.07 1.86 -7.75
C ALA A 48 -17.17 1.42 -6.77
N ASP A 49 -18.36 1.14 -7.31
CA ASP A 49 -19.61 1.06 -6.56
C ASP A 49 -20.18 -0.37 -6.45
N ASN A 50 -19.47 -1.37 -6.96
CA ASN A 50 -19.89 -2.77 -6.89
C ASN A 50 -18.72 -3.71 -6.58
N ASP A 51 -19.05 -4.87 -5.99
CA ASP A 51 -18.06 -5.85 -5.55
C ASP A 51 -17.30 -6.51 -6.70
N ALA A 52 -17.97 -6.77 -7.84
CA ALA A 52 -17.37 -7.45 -8.98
C ALA A 52 -16.22 -6.66 -9.59
N LEU A 53 -16.41 -5.36 -9.80
CA LEU A 53 -15.37 -4.43 -10.24
C LEU A 53 -14.19 -4.40 -9.27
N LEU A 54 -14.47 -4.36 -7.96
CA LEU A 54 -13.43 -4.40 -6.94
C LEU A 54 -12.72 -5.75 -6.91
N ALA A 55 -13.41 -6.86 -7.15
CA ALA A 55 -12.84 -8.19 -7.18
C ALA A 55 -11.81 -8.32 -8.29
N ASP A 56 -12.12 -7.85 -9.49
CA ASP A 56 -11.20 -7.89 -10.62
C ASP A 56 -9.99 -6.99 -10.40
N PHE A 57 -10.18 -5.78 -9.85
CA PHE A 57 -9.04 -4.92 -9.51
C PHE A 57 -8.17 -5.51 -8.39
N GLN A 58 -8.78 -6.07 -7.35
CA GLN A 58 -8.04 -6.71 -6.26
C GLN A 58 -7.23 -7.89 -6.81
N ALA A 59 -7.82 -8.72 -7.67
CA ALA A 59 -7.14 -9.84 -8.32
C ALA A 59 -5.98 -9.38 -9.22
N ALA A 60 -6.17 -8.33 -10.02
CA ALA A 60 -5.12 -7.78 -10.88
C ALA A 60 -3.93 -7.23 -10.08
N ILE A 61 -4.19 -6.50 -8.99
CA ILE A 61 -3.13 -6.01 -8.10
C ILE A 61 -2.46 -7.16 -7.36
N GLN A 62 -3.22 -8.16 -6.89
CA GLN A 62 -2.66 -9.33 -6.21
C GLN A 62 -1.71 -10.09 -7.14
N LYS A 63 -2.11 -10.30 -8.40
CA LYS A 63 -1.25 -10.90 -9.43
C LYS A 63 0.04 -10.11 -9.63
N TYR A 64 -0.06 -8.77 -9.70
CA TYR A 64 1.11 -7.90 -9.79
C TYR A 64 2.05 -8.08 -8.58
N MET A 65 1.49 -8.12 -7.37
CA MET A 65 2.24 -8.34 -6.12
C MET A 65 2.92 -9.70 -6.06
N ASP A 66 2.27 -10.75 -6.57
CA ASP A 66 2.78 -12.12 -6.52
C ASP A 66 3.83 -12.39 -7.61
N SER A 67 3.71 -11.78 -8.80
CA SER A 67 4.60 -12.06 -9.93
C SER A 67 5.71 -11.02 -10.15
N GLY A 68 5.67 -9.88 -9.45
CA GLY A 68 6.56 -8.75 -9.72
C GLY A 68 6.38 -8.18 -11.13
N ALA A 69 5.15 -8.23 -11.68
CA ALA A 69 4.86 -7.72 -13.02
C ALA A 69 5.19 -6.22 -13.15
N SER A 70 5.26 -5.71 -14.38
CA SER A 70 5.50 -4.28 -14.63
C SER A 70 4.21 -3.46 -14.50
N THR A 71 4.35 -2.17 -14.19
CA THR A 71 3.20 -1.25 -14.09
C THR A 71 2.48 -1.09 -15.43
N ALA A 72 3.17 -1.31 -16.55
CA ALA A 72 2.58 -1.34 -17.89
C ALA A 72 1.55 -2.47 -18.03
N LYS A 73 1.87 -3.67 -17.53
CA LYS A 73 0.96 -4.82 -17.51
C LYS A 73 -0.32 -4.50 -16.73
N PHE A 74 -0.19 -3.85 -15.57
CA PHE A 74 -1.36 -3.42 -14.80
C PHE A 74 -2.20 -2.36 -15.52
N SER A 75 -1.59 -1.48 -16.31
CA SER A 75 -2.34 -0.52 -17.11
C SER A 75 -3.21 -1.19 -18.16
N GLU A 76 -2.72 -2.25 -18.82
CA GLU A 76 -3.51 -3.05 -19.77
C GLU A 76 -4.67 -3.78 -19.07
N ASP A 77 -4.38 -4.40 -17.92
CA ASP A 77 -5.40 -5.10 -17.12
C ASP A 77 -6.44 -4.09 -16.61
N PHE A 78 -6.03 -2.88 -16.23
CA PHE A 78 -6.91 -1.77 -15.85
C PHE A 78 -7.87 -1.43 -16.98
N ASP A 79 -7.38 -1.13 -18.19
CA ASP A 79 -8.23 -0.75 -19.32
C ASP A 79 -9.24 -1.86 -19.67
N SER A 80 -8.79 -3.12 -19.59
CA SER A 80 -9.63 -4.30 -19.82
C SER A 80 -10.76 -4.43 -18.77
N ILE A 81 -10.44 -4.23 -17.48
CA ILE A 81 -11.42 -4.26 -16.39
C ILE A 81 -12.42 -3.11 -16.53
N VAL A 82 -11.96 -1.88 -16.81
CA VAL A 82 -12.86 -0.74 -17.03
C VAL A 82 -13.85 -1.04 -18.15
N ALA A 83 -13.36 -1.54 -19.29
CA ALA A 83 -14.20 -1.88 -20.44
C ALA A 83 -15.22 -2.98 -20.10
N ALA A 84 -14.81 -4.03 -19.40
CA ALA A 84 -15.68 -5.15 -19.02
C ALA A 84 -16.82 -4.74 -18.08
N HIS A 85 -16.56 -3.80 -17.17
CA HIS A 85 -17.54 -3.32 -16.19
C HIS A 85 -18.28 -2.05 -16.63
N GLY A 86 -17.92 -1.46 -17.78
CA GLY A 86 -18.47 -0.18 -18.24
C GLY A 86 -18.22 0.98 -17.26
N TRP A 87 -17.19 0.88 -16.40
CA TRP A 87 -17.00 1.78 -15.28
C TRP A 87 -16.55 3.17 -15.74
N GLN A 88 -17.28 4.20 -15.33
CA GLN A 88 -16.92 5.60 -15.57
C GLN A 88 -16.14 6.15 -14.37
N TYR A 89 -14.92 6.64 -14.60
CA TYR A 89 -14.06 7.18 -13.54
C TYR A 89 -13.59 8.61 -13.84
N ARG A 90 -13.06 9.28 -12.81
CA ARG A 90 -12.49 10.63 -12.91
C ARG A 90 -10.98 10.59 -13.15
N GLY A 91 -10.50 11.53 -13.97
CA GLY A 91 -9.08 11.68 -14.30
C GLY A 91 -8.65 10.92 -15.56
N LYS A 92 -7.40 11.10 -15.97
CA LYS A 92 -6.85 10.40 -17.15
C LYS A 92 -6.60 8.92 -16.85
N PRO A 93 -6.83 7.98 -17.78
CA PRO A 93 -6.63 6.53 -17.58
C PRO A 93 -5.30 6.16 -16.91
N GLY A 94 -4.17 6.57 -17.49
CA GLY A 94 -2.84 6.25 -16.94
C GLY A 94 -2.57 6.84 -15.55
N TRP A 95 -3.09 8.06 -15.28
CA TRP A 95 -3.00 8.65 -13.94
C TRP A 95 -3.86 7.86 -12.95
N ARG A 96 -5.08 7.49 -13.35
CA ARG A 96 -6.03 6.78 -12.49
C ARG A 96 -5.52 5.40 -12.12
N SER A 97 -5.06 4.64 -13.11
CA SER A 97 -4.41 3.34 -12.93
C SER A 97 -3.21 3.46 -11.98
N SER A 98 -2.32 4.43 -12.22
CA SER A 98 -1.15 4.69 -11.37
C SER A 98 -1.52 5.00 -9.92
N VAL A 99 -2.55 5.82 -9.69
CA VAL A 99 -3.01 6.13 -8.32
C VAL A 99 -3.50 4.88 -7.61
N ILE A 100 -4.30 4.04 -8.27
CA ILE A 100 -4.86 2.81 -7.69
C ILE A 100 -3.74 1.85 -7.31
N ILE A 101 -2.85 1.50 -8.24
CA ILE A 101 -1.78 0.54 -7.95
C ILE A 101 -0.80 1.09 -6.92
N ASN A 102 -0.30 2.32 -7.09
CA ASN A 102 0.72 2.86 -6.18
C ASN A 102 0.20 3.02 -4.75
N THR A 103 -1.07 3.36 -4.58
CA THR A 103 -1.69 3.50 -3.26
C THR A 103 -1.81 2.15 -2.56
N ASN A 104 -2.33 1.14 -3.26
CA ASN A 104 -2.49 -0.21 -2.70
C ASN A 104 -1.14 -0.88 -2.44
N MET A 105 -0.15 -0.71 -3.33
CA MET A 105 1.20 -1.22 -3.13
C MET A 105 1.88 -0.59 -1.92
N ARG A 106 1.85 0.76 -1.81
CA ARG A 106 2.53 1.47 -0.72
C ARG A 106 1.93 1.14 0.65
N THR A 107 0.60 1.10 0.74
CA THR A 107 -0.09 0.76 1.99
C THR A 107 0.19 -0.68 2.41
N SER A 108 0.07 -1.63 1.49
CA SER A 108 0.31 -3.05 1.78
C SER A 108 1.76 -3.32 2.15
N TYR A 109 2.72 -2.68 1.46
CA TYR A 109 4.12 -2.74 1.82
C TYR A 109 4.37 -2.25 3.25
N MET A 110 3.83 -1.09 3.63
CA MET A 110 4.05 -0.57 4.98
C MET A 110 3.37 -1.43 6.05
N ALA A 111 2.19 -1.99 5.77
CA ALA A 111 1.54 -2.93 6.68
C ALA A 111 2.36 -4.22 6.87
N GLY A 112 2.91 -4.78 5.78
CA GLY A 112 3.82 -5.92 5.88
C GLY A 112 5.09 -5.57 6.66
N ARG A 113 5.63 -4.37 6.45
CA ARG A 113 6.80 -3.87 7.19
C ARG A 113 6.50 -3.71 8.67
N TRP A 114 5.32 -3.22 9.03
CA TRP A 114 4.88 -3.12 10.41
C TRP A 114 4.87 -4.49 11.10
N GLN A 115 4.30 -5.50 10.43
CA GLN A 115 4.29 -6.87 10.95
C GLN A 115 5.71 -7.37 11.22
N LYS A 116 6.63 -7.23 10.25
CA LYS A 116 8.03 -7.59 10.40
C LYS A 116 8.71 -6.89 11.57
N LEU A 117 8.48 -5.58 11.72
CA LEU A 117 9.04 -4.80 12.83
C LEU A 117 8.51 -5.32 14.18
N TRP A 118 7.22 -5.62 14.25
CA TRP A 118 6.61 -6.16 15.47
C TRP A 118 7.12 -7.55 15.83
N ASP A 119 7.36 -8.40 14.84
CA ASP A 119 7.93 -9.74 15.03
C ASP A 119 9.38 -9.68 15.52
N GLU A 120 10.15 -8.69 15.06
CA GLU A 120 11.57 -8.50 15.39
C GLU A 120 11.81 -7.59 16.62
N ARG A 121 10.74 -7.13 17.29
CA ARG A 121 10.83 -6.08 18.33
C ARG A 121 11.75 -6.41 19.49
N GLU A 122 11.88 -7.68 19.87
CA GLU A 122 12.74 -8.09 20.99
C GLU A 122 14.23 -7.82 20.68
N ALA A 123 14.63 -7.98 19.41
CA ALA A 123 15.99 -7.69 18.96
C ALA A 123 16.17 -6.23 18.51
N ARG A 124 15.08 -5.58 18.08
CA ARG A 124 15.05 -4.21 17.53
C ARG A 124 13.88 -3.41 18.12
N PRO A 125 13.94 -3.03 19.41
CA PRO A 125 12.79 -2.49 20.12
C PRO A 125 12.46 -1.03 19.79
N TYR A 126 13.31 -0.33 19.03
CA TYR A 126 13.14 1.08 18.71
C TYR A 126 12.97 1.32 17.21
N LEU A 127 12.12 2.29 16.87
CA LEU A 127 11.92 2.77 15.51
C LEU A 127 12.43 4.21 15.37
N LEU A 128 13.05 4.50 14.23
CA LEU A 128 13.45 5.84 13.82
C LEU A 128 12.42 6.42 12.84
N TYR A 129 11.83 7.57 13.17
CA TYR A 129 11.02 8.32 12.23
C TYR A 129 11.91 9.04 11.21
N GLN A 130 11.92 8.52 9.97
CA GLN A 130 12.71 9.08 8.89
C GLN A 130 11.80 9.70 7.81
N GLN A 131 11.69 11.02 7.83
CA GLN A 131 11.06 11.77 6.74
C GLN A 131 11.91 11.69 5.46
N VAL A 132 11.29 11.29 4.35
CA VAL A 132 11.90 11.36 3.00
C VAL A 132 12.03 12.83 2.56
N GLN A 133 13.25 13.24 2.22
CA GLN A 133 13.53 14.60 1.75
C GLN A 133 13.09 14.77 0.30
N ARG A 134 12.00 15.52 0.09
CA ARG A 134 11.45 15.85 -1.23
C ARG A 134 10.73 17.20 -1.20
N PRO A 135 10.54 17.87 -2.35
CA PRO A 135 9.83 19.16 -2.40
C PRO A 135 8.40 19.10 -1.86
N SER A 136 7.70 17.97 -2.08
CA SER A 136 6.31 17.75 -1.62
C SER A 136 6.20 17.29 -0.16
N ARG A 137 7.25 17.48 0.65
CA ARG A 137 7.21 17.08 2.07
C ARG A 137 6.32 18.03 2.86
N ARG A 138 5.53 17.49 3.79
CA ARG A 138 4.72 18.29 4.71
C ARG A 138 5.62 18.90 5.80
N PRO A 139 5.48 20.20 6.14
CA PRO A 139 6.33 20.85 7.14
C PRO A 139 6.28 20.19 8.52
N GLU A 140 5.10 19.72 8.95
CA GLU A 140 4.88 19.04 10.22
C GLU A 140 5.77 17.78 10.38
N HIS A 141 6.02 17.03 9.30
CA HIS A 141 6.87 15.83 9.36
C HIS A 141 8.34 16.14 9.66
N SER A 142 8.80 17.37 9.47
CA SER A 142 10.18 17.77 9.80
C SER A 142 10.42 17.87 11.31
N GLN A 143 9.36 18.07 12.10
CA GLN A 143 9.45 18.10 13.57
C GLN A 143 9.70 16.70 14.15
N TRP A 144 9.29 15.65 13.43
CA TRP A 144 9.46 14.26 13.85
C TRP A 144 10.70 13.60 13.25
N HIS A 145 11.36 14.23 12.28
CA HIS A 145 12.53 13.65 11.63
C HIS A 145 13.67 13.44 12.66
N GLY A 146 14.15 12.21 12.78
CA GLY A 146 15.18 11.87 13.77
C GLY A 146 14.62 11.34 15.10
N LEU A 147 13.31 11.37 15.30
CA LEU A 147 12.68 10.86 16.52
C LEU A 147 12.87 9.33 16.62
N ILE A 148 13.37 8.86 17.76
CA ILE A 148 13.55 7.44 18.07
C ILE A 148 12.68 7.11 19.27
N LEU A 149 11.75 6.17 19.11
CA LEU A 149 10.83 5.74 20.16
C LEU A 149 10.72 4.21 20.19
N PRO A 150 10.36 3.61 21.34
CA PRO A 150 9.98 2.20 21.41
C PRO A 150 8.89 1.86 20.39
N ILE A 151 8.87 0.63 19.86
CA ILE A 151 7.91 0.21 18.85
C ILE A 151 6.45 0.24 19.34
N ASP A 152 6.23 0.06 20.64
CA ASP A 152 4.93 0.08 21.30
C ASP A 152 4.51 1.47 21.79
N ASP A 153 5.30 2.51 21.49
CA ASP A 153 4.95 3.89 21.82
C ASP A 153 3.64 4.32 21.09
N PRO A 154 2.67 4.93 21.80
CA PRO A 154 1.41 5.38 21.22
C PRO A 154 1.55 6.30 20.01
N PHE A 155 2.69 7.01 19.88
CA PHE A 155 3.03 7.85 18.72
C PHE A 155 2.81 7.11 17.39
N TRP A 156 3.17 5.84 17.31
CA TRP A 156 3.10 5.05 16.07
C TRP A 156 1.67 4.76 15.61
N THR A 157 0.67 4.86 16.49
CA THR A 157 -0.75 4.67 16.15
C THR A 157 -1.21 5.63 15.04
N THR A 158 -0.69 6.86 15.04
CA THR A 158 -1.06 7.90 14.08
C THR A 158 0.09 8.32 13.18
N HIS A 159 1.33 8.01 13.54
CA HIS A 159 2.52 8.46 12.82
C HIS A 159 3.28 7.34 12.08
N TYR A 160 2.87 6.07 12.20
CA TYR A 160 3.44 5.03 11.35
C TYR A 160 2.99 5.21 9.89
N PRO A 161 3.90 5.17 8.90
CA PRO A 161 3.55 5.45 7.51
C PRO A 161 2.62 4.39 6.89
N PRO A 162 1.79 4.76 5.91
CA PRO A 162 1.59 6.12 5.39
C PRO A 162 0.69 6.96 6.31
N ASN A 163 1.26 7.96 6.98
CA ASN A 163 0.63 8.80 7.99
C ASN A 163 0.19 10.17 7.42
N GLY A 164 -0.42 10.16 6.24
CA GLY A 164 -0.86 11.37 5.55
C GLY A 164 -1.32 11.06 4.12
N TRP A 165 -2.39 11.74 3.69
CA TRP A 165 -3.03 11.54 2.39
C TRP A 165 -3.19 12.87 1.65
N GLY A 166 -2.81 12.90 0.37
CA GLY A 166 -2.71 14.12 -0.44
C GLY A 166 -1.26 14.39 -0.80
#